data_AF-A0A9E2REM3-F1
#
_entry.id   AF-A0A9E2REM3-F1
#
_cell.length_a   1.000
_cell.length_b   1.000
_cell.length_c   1.000
_cell.angle_alpha   90.00
_cell.angle_beta   90.00
_cell.angle_gamma   90.00
#
_symmetry.space_group_name_H-M   'P 1'
#
loop_
_entity.id
_entity.type
_entity.pdbx_description
1 polymer ?
#
loop_
_entity_poly.entity_id
_entity_poly.type
_entity_poly.pdbx_seq_one_letter_code
_entity_poly.pdbx_strand_id
1 'polypeptide(L)'
;MSKAKNSTRVSTLLICCGFAAAAVLTSCSSGPSSTPITDMRNPALSENARIEAMEAAWANSKPGTPDREMARNAMKDLVWSPATPSQLRIRIVGNLLDSPDATEAADAREMAKLILPREKSRQMVTLLSDIAGTRGWDDFIPPLIRSYSRWIPEVKDSERAERVALGKLSKGKPIEHLVFDAFVTPPEAESTYGMNWQERLRSDAWDLLGRLDADGSMRIGLITSLDAPGVVKADDRVLQTIRACFKDLRSIPLTGDELKWAMRLRDDKIAENATWWATTRGVIAGLDFDRTGPLALRHAEPIRWAAQHRSEWLSMTRAELKNVLSERVKSRTLNVRAAEPPPVGRPYRESLDAWDDRLRWGDLLSMLVIDEALQEPNIAPALARFAELDRRDTTTEYGGIIRESTAAETSENNAPKFITVLYPPRPGQRMGDTQFIASDDMVANSDLALLHFHFHAQSTSNRGYSGPSYADLEYARRYGRNCIVFTSIAEGVLGIDYYQSNFAVIDLGQIPQNPSKK
;
A
#
# COMPACT_ATOMS: atom_id res chain seq x y z
N MET A 1 -28.99 60.08 4.70
CA MET A 1 -30.04 60.36 3.70
C MET A 1 -30.28 59.11 2.88
N SER A 2 -31.54 58.64 2.83
CA SER A 2 -32.11 57.65 1.88
C SER A 2 -31.58 56.20 1.96
N LYS A 3 -32.36 55.12 1.99
CA LYS A 3 -33.80 54.83 2.14
C LYS A 3 -33.86 53.33 2.40
N ALA A 4 -34.67 52.90 3.38
CA ALA A 4 -35.06 51.51 3.54
C ALA A 4 -35.93 51.05 2.36
N LYS A 5 -35.76 49.80 1.92
CA LYS A 5 -36.70 49.11 1.02
C LYS A 5 -37.13 47.78 1.63
N ASN A 6 -38.36 47.79 2.12
CA ASN A 6 -39.26 46.64 2.19
C ASN A 6 -39.60 46.19 0.76
N SER A 7 -39.69 44.87 0.54
CA SER A 7 -40.34 44.27 -0.63
C SER A 7 -41.18 43.07 -0.18
N THR A 8 -42.44 43.40 0.05
CA THR A 8 -43.70 42.69 -0.14
C THR A 8 -43.70 41.23 -0.63
N ARG A 9 -44.47 40.42 0.10
CA ARG A 9 -44.99 39.10 -0.25
C ARG A 9 -45.93 39.19 -1.45
N VAL A 10 -45.85 38.21 -2.36
CA VAL A 10 -46.93 37.85 -3.28
C VAL A 10 -47.30 36.40 -2.98
N SER A 11 -48.52 36.22 -2.46
CA SER A 11 -49.17 34.94 -2.25
C SER A 11 -49.98 34.60 -3.50
N THR A 12 -49.57 33.57 -4.24
CA THR A 12 -50.40 32.99 -5.31
C THR A 12 -51.05 31.72 -4.77
N LEU A 13 -52.34 31.83 -4.50
CA LEU A 13 -53.26 30.75 -4.20
C LEU A 13 -53.56 30.01 -5.51
N LEU A 14 -53.12 28.75 -5.65
CA LEU A 14 -53.59 27.87 -6.72
C LEU A 14 -54.43 26.75 -6.13
N ILE A 15 -55.72 26.82 -6.45
CA ILE A 15 -56.73 25.79 -6.23
C ILE A 15 -56.51 24.72 -7.30
N CYS A 16 -56.14 23.50 -6.92
CA CYS A 16 -56.21 22.33 -7.78
C CYS A 16 -57.24 21.34 -7.22
N CYS A 17 -58.39 21.33 -7.89
CA CYS A 17 -59.39 20.25 -7.82
C CYS A 17 -58.76 18.91 -8.24
N GLY A 18 -59.24 17.85 -7.60
CA GLY A 18 -58.62 16.54 -7.63
C GLY A 18 -58.77 15.73 -8.91
N PHE A 19 -57.91 14.72 -8.98
CA PHE A 19 -58.19 13.41 -9.57
C PHE A 19 -57.42 12.39 -8.72
N ALA A 20 -58.13 11.67 -7.84
CA ALA A 20 -57.59 10.50 -7.17
C ALA A 20 -57.52 9.35 -8.18
N ALA A 21 -56.42 9.29 -8.94
CA ALA A 21 -56.07 8.09 -9.68
C ALA A 21 -55.45 7.09 -8.69
N ALA A 22 -56.21 6.06 -8.35
CA ALA A 22 -55.70 4.88 -7.67
C ALA A 22 -54.69 4.19 -8.58
N ALA A 23 -53.42 4.58 -8.48
CA ALA A 23 -52.32 3.82 -9.03
C ALA A 23 -52.21 2.55 -8.18
N VAL A 24 -52.74 1.45 -8.72
CA VAL A 24 -52.38 0.11 -8.29
C VAL A 24 -50.88 -0.04 -8.53
N LEU A 25 -50.08 0.26 -7.51
CA LEU A 25 -48.71 -0.21 -7.44
C LEU A 25 -48.81 -1.73 -7.30
N THR A 26 -48.90 -2.42 -8.43
CA THR A 26 -48.51 -3.83 -8.52
C THR A 26 -47.04 -3.89 -8.15
N SER A 27 -46.79 -4.02 -6.84
CA SER A 27 -45.58 -4.61 -6.32
C SER A 27 -45.52 -6.00 -6.97
N CYS A 28 -44.69 -6.14 -8.00
CA CYS A 28 -44.31 -7.45 -8.49
C CYS A 28 -43.51 -8.12 -7.37
N SER A 29 -44.22 -8.76 -6.42
CA SER A 29 -43.60 -9.67 -5.47
C SER A 29 -42.97 -10.77 -6.31
N SER A 30 -41.64 -10.74 -6.44
CA SER A 30 -40.87 -11.77 -7.14
C SER A 30 -40.89 -13.01 -6.25
N GLY A 31 -41.96 -13.79 -6.34
CA GLY A 31 -42.09 -15.06 -5.63
C GLY A 31 -41.05 -16.08 -6.10
N PRO A 32 -40.85 -17.15 -5.32
CA PRO A 32 -40.00 -18.27 -5.74
C PRO A 32 -40.46 -18.81 -7.10
N SER A 33 -39.50 -19.12 -7.96
CA SER A 33 -39.71 -19.67 -9.30
C SER A 33 -39.94 -21.19 -9.23
N SER A 34 -40.16 -21.81 -10.39
CA SER A 34 -40.34 -23.26 -10.48
C SER A 34 -39.03 -24.05 -10.37
N THR A 35 -37.85 -23.41 -10.37
CA THR A 35 -36.56 -24.13 -10.33
C THR A 35 -35.62 -23.59 -9.23
N PRO A 36 -35.13 -24.46 -8.32
CA PRO A 36 -34.25 -24.03 -7.22
C PRO A 36 -32.96 -23.31 -7.67
N ILE A 37 -32.41 -23.66 -8.84
CA ILE A 37 -31.23 -22.99 -9.42
C ILE A 37 -31.52 -21.53 -9.77
N THR A 38 -32.72 -21.22 -10.26
CA THR A 38 -33.12 -19.85 -10.58
C THR A 38 -33.30 -19.03 -9.30
N ASP A 39 -33.90 -19.62 -8.27
CA ASP A 39 -34.17 -18.95 -7.00
C ASP A 39 -32.90 -18.62 -6.24
N MET A 40 -31.91 -19.52 -6.17
CA MET A 40 -30.65 -19.20 -5.49
C MET A 40 -29.89 -18.03 -6.15
N ARG A 41 -30.08 -17.82 -7.45
CA ARG A 41 -29.49 -16.71 -8.22
C ARG A 41 -30.29 -15.42 -8.14
N ASN A 42 -31.54 -15.45 -7.66
CA ASN A 42 -32.43 -14.30 -7.68
C ASN A 42 -32.10 -13.31 -6.54
N PRO A 43 -31.57 -12.10 -6.83
CA PRO A 43 -31.22 -11.12 -5.81
C PRO A 43 -32.45 -10.49 -5.12
N ALA A 44 -33.66 -10.66 -5.68
CA ALA A 44 -34.90 -10.16 -5.07
C ALA A 44 -35.42 -11.05 -3.94
N LEU A 45 -34.97 -12.29 -3.84
CA LEU A 45 -35.31 -13.19 -2.74
C LEU A 45 -34.45 -12.91 -1.50
N SER A 46 -35.02 -13.19 -0.33
CA SER A 46 -34.29 -13.12 0.93
C SER A 46 -33.08 -14.06 0.94
N GLU A 47 -32.04 -13.73 1.70
CA GLU A 47 -30.85 -14.56 1.81
C GLU A 47 -31.16 -16.00 2.25
N ASN A 48 -32.08 -16.19 3.21
CA ASN A 48 -32.50 -17.51 3.67
C ASN A 48 -33.21 -18.31 2.57
N ALA A 49 -34.14 -17.69 1.83
CA ALA A 49 -34.84 -18.37 0.72
C ALA A 49 -33.86 -18.81 -0.38
N ARG A 50 -32.81 -18.01 -0.64
CA ARG A 50 -31.76 -18.37 -1.60
C ARG A 50 -30.87 -19.50 -1.09
N ILE A 51 -30.60 -19.57 0.21
CA ILE A 51 -29.88 -20.69 0.84
C ILE A 51 -30.71 -21.98 0.74
N GLU A 52 -32.00 -21.94 1.08
CA GLU A 52 -32.91 -23.08 0.96
C GLU A 52 -33.01 -23.59 -0.48
N ALA A 53 -33.13 -22.68 -1.45
CA ALA A 53 -33.14 -23.02 -2.87
C ALA A 53 -31.82 -23.65 -3.33
N MET A 54 -30.68 -23.15 -2.84
CA MET A 54 -29.36 -23.71 -3.12
C MET A 54 -29.23 -25.14 -2.55
N GLU A 55 -29.67 -25.36 -1.31
CA GLU A 55 -29.65 -26.68 -0.68
C GLU A 55 -30.58 -27.66 -1.41
N ALA A 56 -31.78 -27.22 -1.81
CA ALA A 56 -32.70 -28.01 -2.61
C ALA A 56 -32.11 -28.37 -3.99
N ALA A 57 -31.45 -27.42 -4.68
CA ALA A 57 -30.77 -27.68 -5.95
C ALA A 57 -29.66 -28.74 -5.79
N TRP A 58 -28.90 -28.67 -4.69
CA TRP A 58 -27.82 -29.61 -4.40
C TRP A 58 -28.34 -31.00 -4.03
N ALA A 59 -29.33 -31.08 -3.15
CA ALA A 59 -29.88 -32.34 -2.65
C ALA A 59 -30.67 -33.10 -3.72
N ASN A 60 -31.36 -32.39 -4.62
CA ASN A 60 -32.16 -32.99 -5.68
C ASN A 60 -31.35 -33.43 -6.90
N SER A 61 -30.06 -33.08 -6.98
CA SER A 61 -29.17 -33.47 -8.07
C SER A 61 -28.23 -34.61 -7.66
N LYS A 62 -28.05 -35.61 -8.53
CA LYS A 62 -27.18 -36.76 -8.27
C LYS A 62 -25.75 -36.50 -8.77
N PRO A 63 -24.69 -36.91 -8.05
CA PRO A 63 -23.32 -36.84 -8.55
C PRO A 63 -23.18 -37.40 -9.96
N GLY A 64 -22.43 -36.70 -10.82
CA GLY A 64 -22.18 -37.09 -12.21
C GLY A 64 -23.31 -36.81 -13.21
N THR A 65 -24.42 -36.18 -12.80
CA THR A 65 -25.50 -35.79 -13.73
C THR A 65 -25.34 -34.37 -14.27
N PRO A 66 -25.91 -34.04 -15.45
CA PRO A 66 -25.94 -32.66 -15.96
C PRO A 66 -26.56 -31.66 -14.98
N ASP A 67 -27.63 -32.04 -14.29
CA ASP A 67 -28.28 -31.18 -13.29
C ASP A 67 -27.35 -30.82 -12.12
N ARG A 68 -26.52 -31.78 -11.69
CA ARG A 68 -25.52 -31.58 -10.64
C ARG A 68 -24.42 -30.65 -11.09
N GLU A 69 -23.94 -30.82 -12.32
CA GLU A 69 -22.96 -29.91 -12.92
C GLU A 69 -23.52 -28.49 -13.08
N MET A 70 -24.77 -28.36 -13.52
CA MET A 70 -25.46 -27.05 -13.60
C MET A 70 -25.59 -26.39 -12.23
N ALA A 71 -26.02 -27.13 -11.20
CA ALA A 71 -26.11 -26.62 -9.84
C ALA A 71 -24.73 -26.20 -9.31
N ARG A 72 -23.71 -27.04 -9.50
CA ARG A 72 -22.31 -26.76 -9.11
C ARG A 72 -21.79 -25.49 -9.78
N ASN A 73 -21.93 -25.37 -11.10
CA ASN A 73 -21.46 -24.20 -11.84
C ASN A 73 -22.18 -22.92 -11.38
N ALA A 74 -23.49 -23.00 -11.17
CA ALA A 74 -24.27 -21.88 -10.67
C ALA A 74 -23.87 -21.46 -9.24
N MET A 75 -23.54 -22.43 -8.39
CA MET A 75 -22.96 -22.18 -7.06
C MET A 75 -21.58 -21.52 -7.15
N LYS A 76 -20.68 -22.01 -8.02
CA LYS A 76 -19.36 -21.41 -8.24
C LYS A 76 -19.47 -19.96 -8.70
N ASP A 77 -20.37 -19.66 -9.66
CA ASP A 77 -20.63 -18.28 -10.11
C ASP A 77 -21.03 -17.36 -8.95
N LEU A 78 -21.91 -17.84 -8.07
CA LEU A 78 -22.35 -17.09 -6.88
C LEU A 78 -21.21 -16.87 -5.89
N VAL A 79 -20.31 -17.83 -5.72
CA VAL A 79 -19.13 -17.69 -4.87
C VAL A 79 -18.16 -16.65 -5.43
N TRP A 80 -17.99 -16.56 -6.75
CA TRP A 80 -17.13 -15.54 -7.38
C TRP A 80 -17.75 -14.15 -7.41
N SER A 81 -19.07 -14.03 -7.32
CA SER A 81 -19.77 -12.76 -7.38
C SER A 81 -19.64 -11.96 -6.08
N PRO A 82 -19.10 -10.72 -6.11
CA PRO A 82 -19.03 -9.86 -4.94
C PRO A 82 -20.40 -9.33 -4.50
N ALA A 83 -21.43 -9.41 -5.35
CA ALA A 83 -22.80 -9.02 -5.02
C ALA A 83 -23.54 -10.11 -4.22
N THR A 84 -23.00 -11.32 -4.14
CA THR A 84 -23.62 -12.41 -3.38
C THR A 84 -23.41 -12.19 -1.88
N PRO A 85 -24.46 -12.27 -1.05
CA PRO A 85 -24.34 -12.17 0.41
C PRO A 85 -23.33 -13.17 1.00
N SER A 86 -22.63 -12.73 2.05
CA SER A 86 -21.52 -13.51 2.63
C SER A 86 -21.97 -14.85 3.21
N GLN A 87 -23.14 -14.96 3.88
CA GLN A 87 -23.56 -16.25 4.45
C GLN A 87 -23.93 -17.24 3.35
N LEU A 88 -24.62 -16.79 2.30
CA LEU A 88 -24.89 -17.65 1.13
C LEU A 88 -23.59 -18.18 0.51
N ARG A 89 -22.56 -17.33 0.30
CA ARG A 89 -21.26 -17.77 -0.23
C ARG A 89 -20.60 -18.80 0.69
N ILE A 90 -20.57 -18.55 2.01
CA ILE A 90 -20.00 -19.44 3.03
C ILE A 90 -20.68 -20.80 2.99
N ARG A 91 -22.02 -20.82 2.93
CA ARG A 91 -22.80 -22.06 2.88
C ARG A 91 -22.55 -22.85 1.61
N ILE A 92 -22.48 -22.17 0.46
CA ILE A 92 -22.14 -22.79 -0.82
C ILE A 92 -20.75 -23.45 -0.74
N VAL A 93 -19.74 -22.71 -0.29
CA VAL A 93 -18.36 -23.22 -0.20
C VAL A 93 -18.29 -24.44 0.73
N GLY A 94 -18.97 -24.40 1.87
CA GLY A 94 -19.08 -25.56 2.76
C GLY A 94 -19.65 -26.79 2.05
N ASN A 95 -20.82 -26.63 1.39
CA ASN A 95 -21.47 -27.74 0.67
C ASN A 95 -20.61 -28.31 -0.47
N LEU A 96 -19.87 -27.47 -1.19
CA LEU A 96 -18.99 -27.91 -2.27
C LEU A 96 -17.76 -28.66 -1.74
N LEU A 97 -17.14 -28.17 -0.66
CA LEU A 97 -15.96 -28.80 -0.03
C LEU A 97 -16.28 -30.07 0.76
N ASP A 98 -17.54 -30.24 1.16
CA ASP A 98 -18.06 -31.42 1.85
C ASP A 98 -18.73 -32.41 0.89
N SER A 99 -18.58 -32.22 -0.43
CA SER A 99 -19.14 -33.15 -1.40
C SER A 99 -18.60 -34.57 -1.16
N PRO A 100 -19.47 -35.60 -1.13
CA PRO A 100 -19.02 -36.99 -1.04
C PRO A 100 -18.31 -37.45 -2.32
N ASP A 101 -18.50 -36.74 -3.44
CA ASP A 101 -17.76 -36.97 -4.68
C ASP A 101 -16.37 -36.32 -4.60
N ALA A 102 -15.33 -37.15 -4.70
CA ALA A 102 -13.94 -36.70 -4.55
C ALA A 102 -13.51 -35.72 -5.65
N THR A 103 -14.06 -35.84 -6.86
CA THR A 103 -13.74 -34.94 -7.97
C THR A 103 -14.38 -33.56 -7.77
N GLU A 104 -15.64 -33.52 -7.32
CA GLU A 104 -16.31 -32.28 -6.95
C GLU A 104 -15.61 -31.58 -5.78
N ALA A 105 -15.25 -32.33 -4.74
CA ALA A 105 -14.53 -31.79 -3.58
C ALA A 105 -13.14 -31.27 -3.97
N ALA A 106 -12.43 -31.94 -4.88
CA ALA A 106 -11.14 -31.50 -5.39
C ALA A 106 -11.28 -30.21 -6.23
N ASP A 107 -12.26 -30.12 -7.12
CA ASP A 107 -12.54 -28.89 -7.89
C ASP A 107 -12.92 -27.71 -6.96
N ALA A 108 -13.72 -27.97 -5.92
CA ALA A 108 -14.04 -26.98 -4.91
C ALA A 108 -12.81 -26.50 -4.12
N ARG A 109 -11.87 -27.42 -3.82
CA ARG A 109 -10.59 -27.10 -3.18
C ARG A 109 -9.73 -26.19 -4.06
N GLU A 110 -9.62 -26.48 -5.37
CA GLU A 110 -8.92 -25.61 -6.32
C GLU A 110 -9.55 -24.21 -6.37
N MET A 111 -10.88 -24.13 -6.43
CA MET A 111 -11.59 -22.86 -6.38
C MET A 111 -11.29 -22.09 -5.08
N ALA A 112 -11.31 -22.77 -3.92
CA ALA A 112 -11.02 -22.17 -2.63
C ALA A 112 -9.60 -21.60 -2.54
N LYS A 113 -8.59 -22.27 -3.12
CA LYS A 113 -7.21 -21.75 -3.20
C LYS A 113 -7.13 -20.44 -3.99
N LEU A 114 -7.94 -20.30 -5.03
CA LEU A 114 -7.97 -19.09 -5.85
C LEU A 114 -8.72 -17.93 -5.18
N ILE A 115 -9.75 -18.23 -4.38
CA ILE A 115 -10.57 -17.23 -3.66
C ILE A 115 -9.82 -16.67 -2.45
N LEU A 116 -9.23 -17.53 -1.63
CA LEU A 116 -8.70 -17.18 -0.30
C LEU A 116 -7.77 -15.94 -0.30
N PRO A 117 -6.82 -15.77 -1.25
CA PRO A 117 -5.95 -14.59 -1.29
C PRO A 117 -6.65 -13.27 -1.59
N ARG A 118 -7.86 -13.32 -2.19
CA ARG A 118 -8.61 -12.14 -2.67
C ARG A 118 -9.86 -11.87 -1.85
N GLU A 119 -10.27 -12.81 -1.01
CA GLU A 119 -11.50 -12.73 -0.22
C GLU A 119 -11.49 -11.57 0.77
N LYS A 120 -12.54 -10.75 0.78
CA LYS A 120 -12.68 -9.61 1.72
C LYS A 120 -13.47 -10.00 2.97
N SER A 121 -14.37 -10.96 2.88
CA SER A 121 -15.16 -11.44 4.01
C SER A 121 -14.28 -12.21 5.01
N ARG A 122 -14.12 -11.66 6.21
CA ARG A 122 -13.34 -12.31 7.28
C ARG A 122 -13.93 -13.64 7.73
N GLN A 123 -15.25 -13.80 7.67
CA GLN A 123 -15.92 -15.06 7.97
C GLN A 123 -15.55 -16.14 6.96
N MET A 124 -15.54 -15.81 5.66
CA MET A 124 -15.10 -16.75 4.61
C MET A 124 -13.61 -17.09 4.73
N VAL A 125 -12.75 -16.10 4.99
CA VAL A 125 -11.32 -16.35 5.24
C VAL A 125 -11.13 -17.28 6.43
N THR A 126 -11.89 -17.09 7.51
CA THR A 126 -11.85 -17.94 8.70
C THR A 126 -12.28 -19.37 8.38
N LEU A 127 -13.39 -19.56 7.66
CA LEU A 127 -13.87 -20.86 7.22
C LEU A 127 -12.79 -21.60 6.41
N LEU A 128 -12.28 -20.97 5.35
CA LEU A 128 -11.30 -21.58 4.45
C LEU A 128 -9.99 -21.90 5.17
N SER A 129 -9.54 -21.01 6.06
CA SER A 129 -8.32 -21.22 6.85
C SER A 129 -8.48 -22.39 7.82
N ASP A 130 -9.61 -22.44 8.54
CA ASP A 130 -9.85 -23.52 9.49
C ASP A 130 -9.98 -24.88 8.80
N ILE A 131 -10.73 -24.96 7.70
CA ILE A 131 -10.84 -26.19 6.90
C ILE A 131 -9.45 -26.64 6.43
N ALA A 132 -8.65 -25.75 5.85
CA ALA A 132 -7.32 -26.07 5.35
C ALA A 132 -6.40 -26.60 6.45
N GLY A 133 -6.36 -25.92 7.60
CA GLY A 133 -5.53 -26.32 8.73
C GLY A 133 -6.00 -27.63 9.38
N THR A 134 -7.31 -27.81 9.55
CA THR A 134 -7.89 -29.01 10.18
C THR A 134 -7.77 -30.25 9.28
N ARG A 135 -7.86 -30.09 7.96
CA ARG A 135 -7.72 -31.19 6.99
C ARG A 135 -6.27 -31.45 6.56
N GLY A 136 -5.30 -30.68 7.05
CA GLY A 136 -3.89 -30.88 6.70
C GLY A 136 -3.57 -30.59 5.23
N TRP A 137 -4.22 -29.58 4.64
CA TRP A 137 -4.04 -29.24 3.24
C TRP A 137 -2.76 -28.41 3.03
N ASP A 138 -1.61 -29.07 2.90
CA ASP A 138 -0.31 -28.41 2.70
C ASP A 138 -0.26 -27.50 1.45
N ASP A 139 -1.03 -27.82 0.40
CA ASP A 139 -1.15 -26.99 -0.81
C ASP A 139 -1.90 -25.65 -0.57
N PHE A 140 -2.49 -25.45 0.62
CA PHE A 140 -3.03 -24.16 1.05
C PHE A 140 -1.99 -23.23 1.66
N ILE A 141 -0.76 -23.69 1.93
CA ILE A 141 0.29 -22.83 2.48
C ILE A 141 0.50 -21.57 1.60
N PRO A 142 0.69 -21.67 0.27
CA PRO A 142 0.80 -20.48 -0.57
C PRO A 142 -0.41 -19.53 -0.50
N PRO A 143 -1.67 -19.95 -0.72
CA PRO A 143 -2.80 -19.02 -0.65
C PRO A 143 -3.05 -18.47 0.76
N LEU A 144 -2.73 -19.23 1.83
CA LEU A 144 -2.78 -18.73 3.21
C LEU A 144 -1.76 -17.61 3.41
N ILE A 145 -0.51 -17.80 3.00
CA ILE A 145 0.54 -16.76 3.07
C ILE A 145 0.08 -15.50 2.33
N ARG A 146 -0.44 -15.65 1.11
CA ARG A 146 -0.91 -14.53 0.28
C ARG A 146 -2.13 -13.82 0.88
N SER A 147 -3.02 -14.55 1.54
CA SER A 147 -4.16 -13.94 2.23
C SER A 147 -3.71 -13.22 3.50
N TYR A 148 -2.77 -13.83 4.23
CA TYR A 148 -2.24 -13.32 5.48
C TYR A 148 -1.39 -12.08 5.28
N SER A 149 -0.59 -12.01 4.20
CA SER A 149 0.28 -10.86 3.87
C SER A 149 -0.48 -9.55 3.70
N ARG A 150 -1.76 -9.60 3.33
CA ARG A 150 -2.62 -8.42 3.22
C ARG A 150 -2.74 -7.74 4.58
N TRP A 151 -2.52 -6.44 4.61
CA TRP A 151 -2.67 -5.65 5.82
C TRP A 151 -4.14 -5.48 6.21
N ILE A 152 -4.45 -5.69 7.49
CA ILE A 152 -5.79 -5.53 8.08
C ILE A 152 -5.59 -4.87 9.44
N PRO A 153 -5.70 -3.54 9.54
CA PRO A 153 -5.33 -2.80 10.75
C PRO A 153 -6.20 -3.17 11.96
N GLU A 154 -7.44 -3.63 11.74
CA GLU A 154 -8.40 -3.96 12.79
C GLU A 154 -8.10 -5.28 13.50
N VAL A 155 -7.24 -6.14 12.93
CA VAL A 155 -6.97 -7.48 13.47
C VAL A 155 -5.47 -7.67 13.62
N LYS A 156 -5.02 -7.91 14.86
CA LYS A 156 -3.62 -8.21 15.15
C LYS A 156 -3.20 -9.48 14.43
N ASP A 157 -1.96 -9.51 13.93
CA ASP A 157 -1.44 -10.69 13.23
C ASP A 157 -1.48 -11.96 14.06
N SER A 158 -1.34 -11.87 15.38
CA SER A 158 -1.44 -13.00 16.32
C SER A 158 -2.83 -13.63 16.38
N GLU A 159 -3.88 -12.90 16.00
CA GLU A 159 -5.29 -13.31 16.12
C GLU A 159 -5.88 -13.78 14.78
N ARG A 160 -5.11 -13.72 13.69
CA ARG A 160 -5.60 -14.04 12.35
C ARG A 160 -5.76 -15.54 12.14
N ALA A 161 -6.91 -15.94 11.57
CA ALA A 161 -7.23 -17.33 11.26
C ALA A 161 -6.19 -17.98 10.32
N GLU A 162 -5.61 -17.19 9.42
CA GLU A 162 -4.53 -17.61 8.53
C GLU A 162 -3.29 -18.07 9.34
N ARG A 163 -2.94 -17.36 10.43
CA ARG A 163 -1.85 -17.75 11.33
C ARG A 163 -2.15 -19.08 12.00
N VAL A 164 -3.37 -19.25 12.52
CA VAL A 164 -3.79 -20.49 13.18
C VAL A 164 -3.69 -21.68 12.21
N ALA A 165 -4.18 -21.52 10.98
CA ALA A 165 -4.10 -22.54 9.95
C ALA A 165 -2.66 -22.88 9.57
N LEU A 166 -1.81 -21.87 9.35
CA LEU A 166 -0.38 -22.09 9.08
C LEU A 166 0.32 -22.78 10.25
N GLY A 167 -0.05 -22.48 11.50
CA GLY A 167 0.47 -23.19 12.68
C GLY A 167 0.06 -24.67 12.72
N LYS A 168 -1.16 -25.00 12.30
CA LYS A 168 -1.60 -26.41 12.13
C LYS A 168 -0.79 -27.11 11.01
N LEU A 169 -0.48 -26.40 9.93
CA LEU A 169 0.26 -26.92 8.76
C LEU A 169 1.78 -26.91 8.92
N SER A 170 2.34 -26.21 9.92
CA SER A 170 3.79 -26.02 10.06
C SER A 170 4.54 -27.27 10.54
N LYS A 171 3.81 -28.34 10.92
CA LYS A 171 4.38 -29.59 11.44
C LYS A 171 5.33 -29.35 12.62
N GLY A 172 4.99 -28.38 13.48
CA GLY A 172 5.75 -28.01 14.68
C GLY A 172 6.84 -26.97 14.46
N LYS A 173 7.09 -26.52 13.22
CA LYS A 173 8.00 -25.38 12.96
C LYS A 173 7.34 -24.06 13.37
N PRO A 174 8.12 -23.03 13.76
CA PRO A 174 7.62 -21.67 13.82
C PRO A 174 7.04 -21.24 12.46
N ILE A 175 5.95 -20.47 12.48
CA ILE A 175 5.26 -20.04 11.24
C ILE A 175 6.20 -19.20 10.38
N GLU A 176 7.02 -18.38 11.00
CA GLU A 176 7.98 -17.53 10.34
C GLU A 176 9.00 -18.34 9.52
N HIS A 177 9.41 -19.54 9.99
CA HIS A 177 10.23 -20.46 9.20
C HIS A 177 9.46 -21.05 8.02
N LEU A 178 8.18 -21.42 8.21
CA LEU A 178 7.34 -21.92 7.13
C LEU A 178 7.16 -20.89 6.01
N VAL A 179 6.95 -19.62 6.38
CA VAL A 179 6.82 -18.51 5.42
C VAL A 179 8.16 -18.25 4.72
N PHE A 180 9.28 -18.35 5.44
CA PHE A 180 10.61 -18.22 4.85
C PHE A 180 10.93 -19.37 3.89
N ASP A 181 10.57 -20.61 4.22
CA ASP A 181 10.70 -21.77 3.33
C ASP A 181 9.94 -21.52 2.00
N ALA A 182 8.72 -20.98 2.07
CA ALA A 182 7.93 -20.61 0.88
C ALA A 182 8.53 -19.44 0.08
N PHE A 183 9.30 -18.56 0.72
CA PHE A 183 10.04 -17.50 0.06
C PHE A 183 11.28 -18.04 -0.66
N VAL A 184 12.08 -18.90 -0.01
CA VAL A 184 13.31 -19.44 -0.59
C VAL A 184 13.00 -20.45 -1.68
N THR A 185 12.03 -21.33 -1.44
CA THR A 185 11.63 -22.42 -2.34
C THR A 185 10.14 -22.35 -2.61
N PRO A 186 9.66 -21.35 -3.40
CA PRO A 186 8.25 -21.30 -3.77
C PRO A 186 7.90 -22.56 -4.59
N PRO A 187 6.72 -23.18 -4.37
CA PRO A 187 6.29 -24.31 -5.18
C PRO A 187 6.16 -23.91 -6.64
N GLU A 188 6.43 -24.86 -7.54
CA GLU A 188 6.25 -24.65 -8.97
C GLU A 188 4.78 -24.34 -9.27
N ALA A 189 4.57 -23.32 -10.09
CA ALA A 189 3.27 -22.88 -10.55
C ALA A 189 3.43 -22.34 -11.97
N GLU A 190 2.54 -22.77 -12.86
CA GLU A 190 2.52 -22.28 -14.23
C GLU A 190 2.14 -20.80 -14.28
N SER A 191 2.92 -20.00 -15.00
CA SER A 191 2.59 -18.59 -15.23
C SER A 191 1.27 -18.49 -16.00
N THR A 192 0.28 -17.82 -15.43
CA THR A 192 -1.01 -17.58 -16.09
C THR A 192 -1.29 -16.07 -16.16
N TYR A 193 -1.89 -15.62 -17.26
CA TYR A 193 -2.19 -14.20 -17.52
C TYR A 193 -0.97 -13.27 -17.41
N GLY A 194 0.23 -13.76 -17.77
CA GLY A 194 1.48 -13.01 -17.65
C GLY A 194 1.99 -12.83 -16.21
N MET A 195 1.36 -13.46 -15.22
CA MET A 195 1.79 -13.39 -13.83
C MET A 195 2.71 -14.56 -13.48
N ASN A 196 3.92 -14.26 -13.00
CA ASN A 196 4.79 -15.23 -12.37
C ASN A 196 4.33 -15.46 -10.92
N TRP A 197 3.63 -16.58 -10.67
CA TRP A 197 3.08 -16.89 -9.35
C TRP A 197 4.16 -17.16 -8.29
N GLN A 198 5.34 -17.63 -8.69
CA GLN A 198 6.46 -17.84 -7.77
C GLN A 198 6.99 -16.51 -7.26
N GLU A 199 7.26 -15.55 -8.16
CA GLU A 199 7.66 -14.20 -7.78
C GLU A 199 6.60 -13.51 -6.93
N ARG A 200 5.32 -13.69 -7.27
CA ARG A 200 4.21 -13.15 -6.49
C ARG A 200 4.19 -13.71 -5.08
N LEU A 201 4.31 -15.03 -4.92
CA LEU A 201 4.36 -15.67 -3.61
C LEU A 201 5.58 -15.21 -2.82
N ARG A 202 6.75 -15.09 -3.44
CA ARG A 202 7.96 -14.58 -2.78
C ARG A 202 7.74 -13.17 -2.24
N SER A 203 7.14 -12.28 -3.05
CA SER A 203 6.78 -10.93 -2.60
C SER A 203 5.82 -10.97 -1.40
N ASP A 204 4.72 -11.72 -1.51
CA ASP A 204 3.70 -11.81 -0.45
C ASP A 204 4.28 -12.45 0.84
N ALA A 205 5.15 -13.46 0.72
CA ALA A 205 5.84 -14.09 1.85
C ALA A 205 6.83 -13.13 2.53
N TRP A 206 7.59 -12.36 1.74
CA TRP A 206 8.51 -11.36 2.25
C TRP A 206 7.79 -10.22 2.97
N ASP A 207 6.66 -9.74 2.42
CA ASP A 207 5.78 -8.76 3.07
C ASP A 207 5.21 -9.27 4.40
N LEU A 208 4.81 -10.55 4.44
CA LEU A 208 4.32 -11.17 5.67
C LEU A 208 5.42 -11.25 6.72
N LEU A 209 6.61 -11.73 6.34
CA LEU A 209 7.76 -11.78 7.26
C LEU A 209 8.12 -10.38 7.78
N GLY A 210 8.02 -9.34 6.94
CA GLY A 210 8.24 -7.96 7.39
C GLY A 210 7.33 -7.48 8.51
N ARG A 211 6.15 -8.08 8.68
CA ARG A 211 5.24 -7.78 9.80
C ARG A 211 5.45 -8.70 11.00
N LEU A 212 5.80 -9.97 10.75
CA LEU A 212 6.13 -10.92 11.82
C LEU A 212 7.49 -10.63 12.47
N ASP A 213 8.40 -9.99 11.72
CA ASP A 213 9.76 -9.62 12.09
C ASP A 213 10.02 -8.15 11.67
N ALA A 214 9.41 -7.24 12.44
CA ALA A 214 9.38 -5.81 12.13
C ALA A 214 10.76 -5.15 12.14
N ASP A 215 11.70 -5.66 12.95
CA ASP A 215 13.08 -5.16 13.00
C ASP A 215 14.02 -5.86 12.01
N GLY A 216 13.63 -7.03 11.48
CA GLY A 216 14.40 -7.76 10.49
C GLY A 216 15.43 -8.73 11.06
N SER A 217 15.60 -8.78 12.37
CA SER A 217 16.66 -9.57 13.03
C SER A 217 16.50 -11.06 12.75
N MET A 218 15.25 -11.56 12.75
CA MET A 218 14.96 -12.96 12.49
C MET A 218 15.27 -13.33 11.03
N ARG A 219 14.83 -12.51 10.06
CA ARG A 219 15.14 -12.70 8.63
C ARG A 219 16.63 -12.67 8.36
N ILE A 220 17.38 -11.79 9.02
CA ILE A 220 18.84 -11.77 8.92
C ILE A 220 19.42 -13.10 9.39
N GLY A 221 19.03 -13.58 10.57
CA GLY A 221 19.48 -14.88 11.10
C GLY A 221 19.19 -16.03 10.14
N LEU A 222 17.98 -16.06 9.56
CA LEU A 222 17.59 -17.06 8.56
C LEU A 222 18.46 -16.97 7.30
N ILE A 223 18.66 -15.78 6.74
CA ILE A 223 19.47 -15.59 5.52
C ILE A 223 20.93 -15.96 5.73
N THR A 224 21.49 -15.66 6.90
CA THR A 224 22.87 -16.04 7.25
C THR A 224 22.98 -17.55 7.46
N SER A 225 21.93 -18.21 7.98
CA SER A 225 21.91 -19.67 8.13
C SER A 225 21.86 -20.43 6.80
N LEU A 226 21.44 -19.78 5.71
CA LEU A 226 21.39 -20.36 4.36
C LEU A 226 22.78 -20.55 3.72
N ASP A 227 23.87 -20.12 4.35
CA ASP A 227 25.24 -20.32 3.84
C ASP A 227 25.74 -21.77 3.94
N ALA A 228 24.90 -22.70 4.41
CA ALA A 228 25.15 -24.13 4.29
C ALA A 228 25.15 -24.59 2.81
N PRO A 229 26.16 -25.37 2.36
CA PRO A 229 26.23 -25.86 0.99
C PRO A 229 24.95 -26.60 0.56
N GLY A 230 24.38 -26.24 -0.59
CA GLY A 230 23.26 -26.98 -1.23
C GLY A 230 21.84 -26.53 -0.85
N VAL A 231 21.66 -25.55 0.04
CA VAL A 231 20.32 -25.08 0.46
C VAL A 231 19.74 -24.03 -0.49
N VAL A 232 20.58 -23.20 -1.10
CA VAL A 232 20.18 -22.13 -2.02
C VAL A 232 20.83 -22.36 -3.37
N LYS A 233 20.07 -22.21 -4.46
CA LYS A 233 20.64 -22.23 -5.80
C LYS A 233 21.65 -21.09 -5.91
N ALA A 234 22.87 -21.37 -6.37
CA ALA A 234 23.96 -20.40 -6.42
C ALA A 234 23.61 -19.13 -7.23
N ASP A 235 22.57 -19.19 -8.07
CA ASP A 235 22.07 -18.13 -8.94
C ASP A 235 20.80 -17.42 -8.44
N ASP A 236 20.34 -17.64 -7.18
CA ASP A 236 19.19 -16.89 -6.64
C ASP A 236 19.55 -15.40 -6.43
N ARG A 237 19.31 -14.61 -7.48
CA ARG A 237 19.55 -13.16 -7.53
C ARG A 237 18.83 -12.41 -6.41
N VAL A 238 17.67 -12.88 -5.96
CA VAL A 238 16.89 -12.23 -4.89
C VAL A 238 17.64 -12.35 -3.56
N LEU A 239 18.09 -13.56 -3.20
CA LEU A 239 18.85 -13.77 -1.96
C LEU A 239 20.22 -13.09 -2.00
N GLN A 240 20.91 -13.12 -3.15
CA GLN A 240 22.15 -12.37 -3.35
C GLN A 240 21.93 -10.86 -3.17
N THR A 241 20.82 -10.32 -3.66
CA THR A 241 20.46 -8.90 -3.50
C THR A 241 20.25 -8.54 -2.03
N ILE A 242 19.49 -9.34 -1.29
CA ILE A 242 19.24 -9.06 0.15
C ILE A 242 20.56 -9.10 0.94
N ARG A 243 21.42 -10.09 0.67
CA ARG A 243 22.75 -10.18 1.28
C ARG A 243 23.62 -8.97 0.93
N ALA A 244 23.57 -8.52 -0.32
CA ALA A 244 24.26 -7.31 -0.74
C ALA A 244 23.71 -6.06 -0.04
N CYS A 245 22.40 -5.88 0.10
CA CYS A 245 21.83 -4.77 0.89
C CYS A 245 22.36 -4.78 2.32
N PHE A 246 22.33 -5.95 2.98
CA PHE A 246 22.77 -6.07 4.35
C PHE A 246 24.26 -5.72 4.50
N LYS A 247 25.11 -6.27 3.64
CA LYS A 247 26.56 -6.06 3.67
C LYS A 247 26.97 -4.64 3.24
N ASP A 248 26.45 -4.18 2.11
CA ASP A 248 26.93 -2.98 1.41
C ASP A 248 26.20 -1.72 1.90
N LEU A 249 24.92 -1.83 2.28
CA LEU A 249 24.06 -0.70 2.67
C LEU A 249 23.63 -0.72 4.14
N ARG A 250 24.04 -1.73 4.93
CA ARG A 250 23.61 -1.93 6.33
C ARG A 250 22.09 -1.85 6.51
N SER A 251 21.35 -2.30 5.50
CA SER A 251 19.89 -2.29 5.47
C SER A 251 19.37 -3.58 4.87
N ILE A 252 18.11 -3.90 5.16
CA ILE A 252 17.38 -4.97 4.47
C ILE A 252 16.11 -4.38 3.88
N PRO A 253 15.71 -4.77 2.65
CA PRO A 253 14.40 -4.40 2.12
C PRO A 253 13.32 -5.02 3.01
N LEU A 254 12.41 -4.23 3.57
CA LEU A 254 11.42 -4.75 4.52
C LEU A 254 10.17 -5.33 3.85
N THR A 255 9.84 -4.84 2.66
CA THR A 255 8.67 -5.23 1.87
C THR A 255 9.06 -5.82 0.52
N GLY A 256 8.12 -6.47 -0.16
CA GLY A 256 8.29 -6.99 -1.51
C GLY A 256 8.56 -5.88 -2.54
N ASP A 257 8.00 -4.68 -2.34
CA ASP A 257 8.27 -3.54 -3.24
C ASP A 257 9.64 -2.90 -2.95
N GLU A 258 10.11 -2.86 -1.70
CA GLU A 258 11.51 -2.51 -1.39
C GLU A 258 12.49 -3.54 -1.97
N LEU A 259 12.13 -4.83 -1.97
CA LEU A 259 12.95 -5.89 -2.54
C LEU A 259 13.08 -5.74 -4.07
N LYS A 260 11.97 -5.42 -4.76
CA LYS A 260 12.01 -5.09 -6.19
C LYS A 260 12.89 -3.86 -6.45
N TRP A 261 12.79 -2.83 -5.62
CA TRP A 261 13.66 -1.66 -5.70
C TRP A 261 15.14 -2.04 -5.53
N ALA A 262 15.48 -2.82 -4.50
CA ALA A 262 16.84 -3.32 -4.29
C ALA A 262 17.35 -4.15 -5.47
N MET A 263 16.50 -4.99 -6.07
CA MET A 263 16.86 -5.79 -7.25
C MET A 263 17.18 -4.93 -8.47
N ARG A 264 16.48 -3.79 -8.63
CA ARG A 264 16.74 -2.80 -9.69
C ARG A 264 18.01 -2.01 -9.43
N LEU A 265 18.26 -1.60 -8.18
CA LEU A 265 19.53 -0.99 -7.78
C LEU A 265 20.74 -1.90 -8.05
N ARG A 266 20.52 -3.21 -8.04
CA ARG A 266 21.52 -4.24 -8.34
C ARG A 266 21.51 -4.73 -9.79
N ASP A 267 20.71 -4.13 -10.67
CA ASP A 267 20.67 -4.52 -12.07
C ASP A 267 21.90 -3.99 -12.81
N ASP A 268 22.76 -4.92 -13.24
CA ASP A 268 24.00 -4.64 -13.95
C ASP A 268 23.79 -4.00 -15.32
N LYS A 269 22.58 -4.14 -15.87
CA LYS A 269 22.12 -3.46 -17.08
C LYS A 269 21.90 -1.95 -16.90
N ILE A 270 21.77 -1.47 -15.67
CA ILE A 270 21.56 -0.06 -15.35
C ILE A 270 22.85 0.53 -14.80
N ALA A 271 23.70 1.04 -15.70
CA ALA A 271 25.04 1.54 -15.36
C ALA A 271 25.04 2.65 -14.28
N GLU A 272 24.00 3.48 -14.26
CA GLU A 272 23.80 4.51 -13.25
C GLU A 272 23.63 3.90 -11.85
N ASN A 273 22.77 2.87 -11.72
CA ASN A 273 22.55 2.17 -10.47
C ASN A 273 23.82 1.45 -9.99
N ALA A 274 24.60 0.86 -10.89
CA ALA A 274 25.87 0.22 -10.54
C ALA A 274 26.90 1.24 -9.98
N THR A 275 26.99 2.42 -10.61
CA THR A 275 27.85 3.52 -10.15
C THR A 275 27.40 4.07 -8.81
N TRP A 276 26.09 4.27 -8.65
CA TRP A 276 25.46 4.68 -7.40
C TRP A 276 25.74 3.67 -6.29
N TRP A 277 25.57 2.37 -6.54
CA TRP A 277 25.80 1.32 -5.56
C TRP A 277 27.25 1.28 -5.09
N ALA A 278 28.20 1.36 -6.04
CA ALA A 278 29.63 1.36 -5.75
C ALA A 278 30.06 2.57 -4.90
N THR A 279 29.49 3.74 -5.17
CA THR A 279 29.75 4.97 -4.39
C THR A 279 29.14 4.85 -3.00
N THR A 280 27.86 4.50 -2.93
CA THR A 280 27.08 4.49 -1.69
C THR A 280 27.61 3.45 -0.70
N ARG A 281 27.98 2.25 -1.17
CA ARG A 281 28.60 1.23 -0.30
C ARG A 281 29.92 1.70 0.31
N GLY A 282 30.71 2.48 -0.45
CA GLY A 282 31.99 3.00 0.03
C GLY A 282 31.80 4.00 1.17
N VAL A 283 30.79 4.88 1.04
CA VAL A 283 30.40 5.83 2.09
C VAL A 283 29.88 5.09 3.33
N ILE A 284 28.91 4.18 3.15
CA ILE A 284 28.28 3.46 4.27
C ILE A 284 29.28 2.58 5.01
N ALA A 285 30.25 1.98 4.31
CA ALA A 285 31.32 1.21 4.94
C ALA A 285 32.15 2.06 5.93
N GLY A 286 32.34 3.36 5.64
CA GLY A 286 33.07 4.30 6.49
C GLY A 286 32.27 4.88 7.65
N LEU A 287 30.95 4.63 7.74
CA LEU A 287 30.13 5.11 8.85
C LEU A 287 30.39 4.32 10.13
N ASP A 288 30.38 5.03 11.26
CA ASP A 288 30.46 4.43 12.59
C ASP A 288 29.09 3.88 13.00
N PHE A 289 28.99 2.56 13.18
CA PHE A 289 27.73 1.89 13.50
C PHE A 289 27.17 2.31 14.86
N ASP A 290 28.03 2.54 15.86
CA ASP A 290 27.57 2.91 17.21
C ASP A 290 26.91 4.30 17.19
N ARG A 291 27.33 5.17 16.25
CA ARG A 291 26.75 6.49 16.02
C ARG A 291 25.48 6.45 15.17
N THR A 292 25.49 5.70 14.07
CA THR A 292 24.40 5.74 13.08
C THR A 292 23.27 4.76 13.38
N GLY A 293 23.58 3.67 14.07
CA GLY A 293 22.65 2.54 14.28
C GLY A 293 22.21 1.89 12.96
N PRO A 294 21.07 1.17 12.97
CA PRO A 294 20.55 0.46 11.79
C PRO A 294 19.98 1.43 10.74
N LEU A 295 20.28 1.14 9.46
CA LEU A 295 19.82 1.92 8.32
C LEU A 295 18.64 1.24 7.61
N ALA A 296 17.86 2.04 6.89
CA ALA A 296 16.84 1.58 5.96
C ALA A 296 17.26 1.94 4.52
N LEU A 297 16.68 1.26 3.52
CA LEU A 297 17.06 1.44 2.12
C LEU A 297 16.90 2.91 1.66
N ARG A 298 15.85 3.61 2.12
CA ARG A 298 15.63 5.07 1.90
C ARG A 298 16.71 6.00 2.43
N HIS A 299 17.57 5.54 3.33
CA HIS A 299 18.67 6.37 3.86
C HIS A 299 19.87 6.41 2.91
N ALA A 300 19.98 5.45 1.99
CA ALA A 300 21.16 5.26 1.15
C ALA A 300 21.45 6.48 0.27
N GLU A 301 20.43 7.03 -0.40
CA GLU A 301 20.58 8.19 -1.27
C GLU A 301 20.93 9.49 -0.50
N PRO A 302 20.23 9.86 0.60
CA PRO A 302 20.66 10.96 1.46
C PRO A 302 22.10 10.84 1.98
N ILE A 303 22.54 9.64 2.36
CA ILE A 303 23.92 9.39 2.81
C ILE A 303 24.91 9.64 1.67
N ARG A 304 24.65 9.09 0.48
CA ARG A 304 25.50 9.30 -0.70
C ARG A 304 25.61 10.79 -1.04
N TRP A 305 24.48 11.49 -1.07
CA TRP A 305 24.44 12.91 -1.36
C TRP A 305 25.20 13.72 -0.30
N ALA A 306 24.95 13.47 0.98
CA ALA A 306 25.62 14.17 2.07
C ALA A 306 27.14 13.97 2.04
N ALA A 307 27.62 12.78 1.67
CA ALA A 307 29.06 12.54 1.52
C ALA A 307 29.75 13.46 0.51
N GLN A 308 29.02 13.88 -0.53
CA GLN A 308 29.54 14.73 -1.60
C GLN A 308 29.40 16.22 -1.27
N HIS A 309 28.32 16.63 -0.61
CA HIS A 309 27.94 18.05 -0.50
C HIS A 309 27.91 18.60 0.92
N ARG A 310 27.83 17.73 1.93
CA ARG A 310 27.66 18.04 3.37
C ARG A 310 28.32 16.96 4.24
N SER A 311 29.59 16.65 3.98
CA SER A 311 30.26 15.50 4.59
C SER A 311 30.36 15.62 6.12
N GLU A 312 30.34 16.84 6.64
CA GLU A 312 30.27 17.16 8.06
C GLU A 312 29.01 16.61 8.75
N TRP A 313 27.92 16.37 8.04
CA TRP A 313 26.72 15.75 8.63
C TRP A 313 26.90 14.27 8.92
N LEU A 314 27.82 13.59 8.22
CA LEU A 314 28.07 12.16 8.41
C LEU A 314 28.84 11.87 9.72
N SER A 315 29.53 12.86 10.28
CA SER A 315 30.18 12.77 11.58
C SER A 315 29.27 13.17 12.75
N MET A 316 28.14 13.82 12.48
CA MET A 316 27.19 14.23 13.52
C MET A 316 26.48 13.03 14.15
N THR A 317 26.26 13.13 15.46
CA THR A 317 25.36 12.26 16.21
C THR A 317 23.91 12.52 15.83
N ARG A 318 23.03 11.58 16.19
CA ARG A 318 21.59 11.72 16.00
C ARG A 318 21.03 12.99 16.66
N ALA A 319 21.52 13.34 17.86
CA ALA A 319 21.07 14.53 18.58
C ALA A 319 21.50 15.83 17.87
N GLU A 320 22.72 15.87 17.33
CA GLU A 320 23.21 17.02 16.57
C GLU A 320 22.43 17.22 15.27
N LEU A 321 22.18 16.16 14.49
CA LEU A 321 21.33 16.25 13.29
C LEU A 321 19.93 16.75 13.63
N LYS A 322 19.34 16.27 14.72
CA LYS A 322 18.04 16.76 15.20
C LYS A 322 18.08 18.26 15.51
N ASN A 323 19.12 18.72 16.19
CA ASN A 323 19.25 20.13 16.55
C ASN A 323 19.36 21.02 15.31
N VAL A 324 20.16 20.61 14.31
CA VAL A 324 20.28 21.33 13.03
C VAL A 324 18.90 21.41 12.34
N LEU A 325 18.18 20.29 12.25
CA LEU A 325 16.87 20.26 11.62
C LEU A 325 15.83 21.09 12.38
N SER A 326 15.84 21.01 13.72
CA SER A 326 14.93 21.75 14.58
C SER A 326 15.11 23.26 14.42
N GLU A 327 16.36 23.76 14.40
CA GLU A 327 16.62 25.19 14.19
C GLU A 327 16.21 25.66 12.79
N ARG A 328 16.33 24.81 11.75
CA ARG A 328 15.84 25.13 10.40
C ARG A 328 14.32 25.24 10.31
N VAL A 329 13.60 24.38 11.03
CA VAL A 329 12.12 24.32 10.98
C VAL A 329 11.47 25.33 11.94
N LYS A 330 12.13 25.68 13.05
CA LYS A 330 11.61 26.58 14.10
C LYS A 330 11.12 27.95 13.62
N SER A 331 11.70 28.48 12.55
CA SER A 331 11.31 29.77 11.97
C SER A 331 10.15 29.68 10.97
N ARG A 332 9.67 28.47 10.67
CA ARG A 332 8.66 28.23 9.64
C ARG A 332 7.27 28.23 10.25
N THR A 333 6.30 28.64 9.44
CA THR A 333 4.89 28.53 9.79
C THR A 333 4.46 27.07 9.66
N LEU A 334 4.07 26.46 10.78
CA LEU A 334 3.47 25.12 10.81
C LEU A 334 1.95 25.20 10.62
N ASN A 335 1.36 24.11 10.15
CA ASN A 335 -0.06 23.94 9.91
C ASN A 335 -0.67 23.05 10.99
N VAL A 336 -1.96 23.26 11.27
CA VAL A 336 -2.72 22.40 12.18
C VAL A 336 -3.81 21.73 11.37
N ARG A 337 -3.76 20.41 11.30
CA ARG A 337 -4.78 19.58 10.66
C ARG A 337 -6.11 19.67 11.41
N ALA A 338 -7.22 19.69 10.67
CA ALA A 338 -8.57 19.80 11.23
C ALA A 338 -9.60 18.84 10.62
N ALA A 339 -9.38 18.32 9.41
CA ALA A 339 -10.40 17.63 8.62
C ALA A 339 -10.52 16.13 8.88
N GLU A 340 -9.57 15.51 9.58
CA GLU A 340 -9.73 14.17 10.13
C GLU A 340 -9.64 14.24 11.65
N PRO A 341 -10.58 13.61 12.39
CA PRO A 341 -10.40 13.49 13.83
C PRO A 341 -9.21 12.56 14.07
N PRO A 342 -8.31 12.91 15.00
CA PRO A 342 -7.30 11.96 15.41
C PRO A 342 -7.94 10.65 15.87
N PRO A 343 -7.23 9.51 15.79
CA PRO A 343 -7.63 8.30 16.51
C PRO A 343 -7.98 8.67 17.95
N VAL A 344 -9.16 8.24 18.42
CA VAL A 344 -9.79 8.68 19.68
C VAL A 344 -8.76 8.84 20.80
N GLY A 345 -8.57 10.08 21.27
CA GLY A 345 -7.74 10.40 22.43
C GLY A 345 -6.26 10.74 22.17
N ARG A 346 -5.81 10.96 20.92
CA ARG A 346 -4.42 11.35 20.65
C ARG A 346 -4.29 12.47 19.63
N PRO A 347 -3.87 13.71 19.96
CA PRO A 347 -3.64 14.75 18.95
C PRO A 347 -2.66 14.26 17.86
N TYR A 348 -2.81 14.75 16.62
CA TYR A 348 -1.83 14.50 15.56
C TYR A 348 -0.46 14.95 16.04
N ARG A 349 0.49 14.02 16.08
CA ARG A 349 1.87 14.27 16.41
C ARG A 349 2.58 14.56 15.10
N GLU A 350 2.89 15.81 14.81
CA GLU A 350 3.54 16.23 13.55
C GLU A 350 4.85 17.00 13.81
N SER A 351 5.26 17.15 15.07
CA SER A 351 6.52 17.78 15.44
C SER A 351 7.66 16.77 15.57
N LEU A 352 8.90 17.21 15.34
CA LEU A 352 10.11 16.43 15.57
C LEU A 352 10.19 15.84 16.99
N ASP A 353 9.82 16.60 18.02
CA ASP A 353 9.88 16.14 19.41
C ASP A 353 8.89 15.02 19.71
N ALA A 354 7.72 15.06 19.09
CA ALA A 354 6.69 14.05 19.30
C ALA A 354 7.03 12.68 18.69
N TRP A 355 8.02 12.63 17.78
CA TRP A 355 8.52 11.43 17.11
C TRP A 355 9.98 11.09 17.47
N ASP A 356 10.57 11.79 18.44
CA ASP A 356 12.00 11.70 18.77
C ASP A 356 12.47 10.26 19.05
N ASP A 357 11.63 9.49 19.76
CA ASP A 357 11.88 8.10 20.13
C ASP A 357 11.83 7.12 18.93
N ARG A 358 11.26 7.55 17.80
CA ARG A 358 11.06 6.74 16.59
C ARG A 358 11.92 7.15 15.41
N LEU A 359 12.49 8.35 15.44
CA LEU A 359 13.38 8.85 14.39
C LEU A 359 14.80 8.33 14.59
N ARG A 360 15.30 7.63 13.57
CA ARG A 360 16.68 7.14 13.50
C ARG A 360 17.60 8.23 12.98
N TRP A 361 18.91 8.02 13.14
CA TRP A 361 19.93 8.90 12.57
C TRP A 361 19.73 9.14 11.06
N GLY A 362 19.48 8.07 10.30
CA GLY A 362 19.24 8.16 8.86
C GLY A 362 17.94 8.89 8.48
N ASP A 363 16.92 8.91 9.35
CA ASP A 363 15.67 9.66 9.10
C ASP A 363 15.93 11.17 9.20
N LEU A 364 16.69 11.60 10.22
CA LEU A 364 17.06 13.01 10.42
C LEU A 364 17.96 13.52 9.30
N LEU A 365 18.95 12.72 8.88
CA LEU A 365 19.79 13.05 7.72
C LEU A 365 18.95 13.16 6.44
N SER A 366 18.04 12.21 6.20
CA SER A 366 17.11 12.27 5.06
C SER A 366 16.34 13.58 5.04
N MET A 367 15.73 13.98 6.16
CA MET A 367 14.98 15.23 6.26
C MET A 367 15.85 16.47 6.01
N LEU A 368 17.12 16.48 6.45
CA LEU A 368 18.05 17.58 6.16
C LEU A 368 18.41 17.68 4.68
N VAL A 369 18.67 16.56 4.01
CA VAL A 369 18.96 16.54 2.56
C VAL A 369 17.73 16.95 1.76
N ILE A 370 16.55 16.46 2.15
CA ILE A 370 15.26 16.87 1.58
C ILE A 370 15.06 18.38 1.76
N ASP A 371 15.39 18.90 2.94
CA ASP A 371 15.29 20.34 3.21
C ASP A 371 16.21 21.19 2.33
N GLU A 372 17.44 20.72 2.04
CA GLU A 372 18.32 21.36 1.04
C GLU A 372 17.67 21.35 -0.35
N ALA A 373 17.11 20.21 -0.76
CA ALA A 373 16.44 20.11 -2.05
C ALA A 373 15.28 21.09 -2.15
N LEU A 374 14.43 21.20 -1.13
CA LEU A 374 13.29 22.13 -1.14
C LEU A 374 13.68 23.61 -1.17
N GLN A 375 14.91 23.94 -0.79
CA GLN A 375 15.44 25.31 -0.85
C GLN A 375 16.05 25.67 -2.21
N GLU A 376 16.23 24.72 -3.12
CA GLU A 376 16.73 25.01 -4.46
C GLU A 376 15.76 25.94 -5.23
N PRO A 377 16.26 27.01 -5.88
CA PRO A 377 15.39 28.03 -6.50
C PRO A 377 14.43 27.50 -7.57
N ASN A 378 14.74 26.38 -8.22
CA ASN A 378 13.92 25.79 -9.26
C ASN A 378 12.78 24.90 -8.72
N ILE A 379 12.80 24.51 -7.45
CA ILE A 379 11.85 23.54 -6.90
C ILE A 379 10.49 24.16 -6.61
N ALA A 380 10.44 25.29 -5.89
CA ALA A 380 9.16 25.94 -5.57
C ALA A 380 8.34 26.33 -6.82
N PRO A 381 8.94 26.92 -7.89
CA PRO A 381 8.21 27.22 -9.13
C PRO A 381 7.70 25.96 -9.84
N ALA A 382 8.47 24.87 -9.83
CA ALA A 382 8.05 23.61 -10.43
C ALA A 382 6.85 23.01 -9.68
N LEU A 383 6.92 22.96 -8.35
CA LEU A 383 5.83 22.46 -7.50
C LEU A 383 4.56 23.32 -7.63
N ALA A 384 4.70 24.65 -7.74
CA ALA A 384 3.58 25.55 -7.95
C ALA A 384 2.83 25.24 -9.25
N ARG A 385 3.57 25.04 -10.35
CA ARG A 385 3.01 24.66 -11.64
C ARG A 385 2.31 23.29 -11.56
N PHE A 386 2.90 22.33 -10.85
CA PHE A 386 2.32 21.00 -10.71
C PHE A 386 1.05 21.00 -9.85
N ALA A 387 1.01 21.76 -8.75
CA ALA A 387 -0.18 21.94 -7.93
C ALA A 387 -1.33 22.62 -8.71
N GLU A 388 -1.01 23.50 -9.68
CA GLU A 388 -2.02 24.08 -10.57
C GLU A 388 -2.57 23.05 -11.58
N LEU A 389 -1.73 22.14 -12.07
CA LEU A 389 -2.18 21.04 -12.94
C LEU A 389 -3.09 20.08 -12.17
N ASP A 390 -2.69 19.71 -10.96
CA ASP A 390 -3.47 18.88 -10.02
C ASP A 390 -4.86 19.49 -9.78
N ARG A 391 -4.92 20.76 -9.36
CA ARG A 391 -6.17 21.47 -9.07
C ARG A 391 -7.16 21.49 -10.24
N ARG A 392 -6.67 21.46 -11.48
CA ARG A 392 -7.52 21.46 -12.68
C ARG A 392 -8.06 20.07 -13.00
N ASP A 393 -7.45 19.02 -12.48
CA ASP A 393 -7.82 17.63 -12.74
C ASP A 393 -8.59 17.02 -11.56
N THR A 394 -9.91 17.21 -11.57
CA THR A 394 -10.81 16.69 -10.52
C THR A 394 -11.00 15.16 -10.53
N THR A 395 -10.14 14.40 -11.21
CA THR A 395 -10.28 12.94 -11.34
C THR A 395 -9.20 12.16 -10.61
N THR A 396 -8.14 12.82 -10.14
CA THR A 396 -7.00 12.16 -9.48
C THR A 396 -6.06 13.18 -8.84
N GLU A 397 -5.36 12.75 -7.80
CA GLU A 397 -4.20 13.51 -7.29
C GLU A 397 -2.94 13.21 -8.11
N TYR A 398 -2.11 14.24 -8.29
CA TYR A 398 -0.86 14.21 -9.02
C TYR A 398 0.31 13.99 -8.07
N GLY A 399 1.37 13.39 -8.59
CA GLY A 399 2.60 13.20 -7.84
C GLY A 399 3.81 12.90 -8.71
N GLY A 400 4.94 12.71 -8.05
CA GLY A 400 6.21 12.53 -8.74
C GLY A 400 7.38 12.29 -7.79
N ILE A 401 8.58 12.57 -8.28
CA ILE A 401 9.83 12.37 -7.53
C ILE A 401 10.67 13.65 -7.52
N ILE A 402 11.46 13.80 -6.45
CA ILE A 402 12.61 14.72 -6.43
C ILE A 402 13.86 13.86 -6.39
N ARG A 403 14.85 14.17 -7.24
CA ARG A 403 16.13 13.47 -7.32
C ARG A 403 17.27 14.42 -7.58
N GLU A 404 18.50 13.98 -7.30
CA GLU A 404 19.69 14.70 -7.77
C GLU A 404 19.71 14.75 -9.31
N SER A 405 20.21 15.85 -9.85
CA SER A 405 20.42 16.01 -11.28
C SER A 405 21.49 15.04 -11.77
N THR A 406 21.27 14.45 -12.95
CA THR A 406 22.26 13.59 -13.61
C THR A 406 23.38 14.42 -14.22
N ALA A 407 24.53 13.79 -14.50
CA ALA A 407 25.65 14.44 -15.17
C ALA A 407 25.28 15.10 -16.52
N ALA A 408 24.31 14.52 -17.24
CA ALA A 408 23.80 15.07 -18.50
C ALA A 408 23.01 16.38 -18.28
N GLU A 409 22.20 16.43 -17.22
CA GLU A 409 21.40 17.60 -16.82
C GLU A 409 22.27 18.71 -16.21
N THR A 410 23.45 18.37 -15.67
CA THR A 410 24.39 19.33 -15.08
C THR A 410 25.46 19.84 -16.04
N SER A 411 25.37 19.53 -17.34
CA SER A 411 26.39 19.92 -18.34
C SER A 411 26.42 21.42 -18.64
N GLU A 412 25.45 22.18 -18.14
CA GLU A 412 25.38 23.64 -18.26
C GLU A 412 25.86 24.34 -16.98
N ASN A 413 26.57 25.47 -17.13
CA ASN A 413 26.90 26.34 -16.00
C ASN A 413 25.59 26.75 -15.30
N ASN A 414 25.53 26.58 -13.98
CA ASN A 414 24.37 26.91 -13.13
C ASN A 414 23.18 25.92 -13.20
N ALA A 415 23.41 24.69 -13.66
CA ALA A 415 22.39 23.64 -13.60
C ALA A 415 21.93 23.36 -12.15
N PRO A 416 20.64 23.06 -11.95
CA PRO A 416 20.10 22.80 -10.61
C PRO A 416 20.70 21.53 -10.02
N LYS A 417 20.89 21.47 -8.70
CA LYS A 417 21.37 20.24 -8.04
C LYS A 417 20.27 19.18 -7.93
N PHE A 418 19.04 19.63 -7.77
CA PHE A 418 17.87 18.78 -7.66
C PHE A 418 16.85 19.14 -8.74
N ILE A 419 16.16 18.13 -9.24
CA ILE A 419 15.03 18.32 -10.14
C ILE A 419 13.77 17.67 -9.59
N THR A 420 12.63 18.27 -9.92
CA THR A 420 11.30 17.72 -9.65
C THR A 420 10.73 17.16 -10.96
N VAL A 421 10.36 15.89 -10.96
CA VAL A 421 9.76 15.21 -12.11
C VAL A 421 8.34 14.80 -11.77
N LEU A 422 7.37 15.31 -12.53
CA LEU A 422 5.95 14.98 -12.38
C LEU A 422 5.61 13.73 -13.20
N TYR A 423 4.82 12.83 -12.62
CA TYR A 423 4.28 11.64 -13.29
C TYR A 423 2.75 11.64 -13.20
N PRO A 424 2.05 12.21 -14.19
CA PRO A 424 0.59 12.22 -14.19
C PRO A 424 -0.01 10.81 -14.19
N PRO A 425 -1.11 10.56 -13.46
CA PRO A 425 -1.77 9.25 -13.44
C PRO A 425 -2.35 8.86 -14.81
N ARG A 426 -2.17 7.59 -15.19
CA ARG A 426 -2.74 7.02 -16.43
C ARG A 426 -4.27 6.91 -16.32
N PRO A 427 -5.04 6.84 -17.43
CA PRO A 427 -6.50 6.79 -17.38
C PRO A 427 -7.09 5.71 -16.46
N GLY A 428 -6.51 4.50 -16.43
CA GLY A 428 -6.95 3.41 -15.56
C GLY A 428 -6.53 3.52 -14.08
N GLN A 429 -5.81 4.58 -13.72
CA GLN A 429 -5.30 4.84 -12.37
C GLN A 429 -6.02 6.04 -11.71
N ARG A 430 -7.14 6.48 -12.29
CA ARG A 430 -7.93 7.61 -11.80
C ARG A 430 -9.05 7.09 -10.91
N MET A 431 -8.85 7.18 -9.60
CA MET A 431 -9.78 6.67 -8.59
C MET A 431 -10.50 7.77 -7.81
N GLY A 432 -10.39 9.03 -8.28
CA GLY A 432 -11.00 10.21 -7.67
C GLY A 432 -9.95 11.19 -7.14
N ASP A 433 -10.38 12.43 -6.94
CA ASP A 433 -9.55 13.59 -6.55
C ASP A 433 -9.14 13.59 -5.06
N THR A 434 -9.14 12.42 -4.42
CA THR A 434 -8.82 12.26 -2.99
C THR A 434 -7.86 11.10 -2.77
N GLN A 435 -7.27 10.62 -3.86
CA GLN A 435 -6.39 9.47 -3.84
C GLN A 435 -5.26 9.65 -4.85
N PHE A 436 -4.04 9.67 -4.33
CA PHE A 436 -2.85 9.52 -5.13
C PHE A 436 -2.59 8.05 -5.50
N ILE A 437 -2.31 7.82 -6.78
CA ILE A 437 -1.85 6.52 -7.30
C ILE A 437 -0.55 6.73 -8.05
N ALA A 438 0.56 6.27 -7.47
CA ALA A 438 1.85 6.30 -8.14
C ALA A 438 1.80 5.44 -9.41
N SER A 439 2.15 6.03 -10.54
CA SER A 439 2.20 5.31 -11.81
C SER A 439 3.37 4.32 -11.85
N ASP A 440 3.25 3.28 -12.69
CA ASP A 440 4.34 2.32 -12.89
C ASP A 440 5.60 3.03 -13.42
N ASP A 441 5.43 4.08 -14.23
CA ASP A 441 6.53 4.90 -14.76
C ASP A 441 7.23 5.65 -13.63
N MET A 442 6.49 6.23 -12.68
CA MET A 442 7.07 6.90 -11.52
C MET A 442 7.91 5.91 -10.71
N VAL A 443 7.34 4.76 -10.37
CA VAL A 443 8.04 3.72 -9.60
C VAL A 443 9.27 3.24 -10.39
N ALA A 444 9.14 3.06 -11.70
CA ALA A 444 10.24 2.62 -12.55
C ALA A 444 11.34 3.66 -12.76
N ASN A 445 11.12 4.93 -12.46
CA ASN A 445 12.15 5.99 -12.53
C ASN A 445 12.61 6.44 -11.14
N SER A 446 12.21 5.73 -10.08
CA SER A 446 12.47 6.12 -8.69
C SER A 446 13.66 5.44 -8.04
N ASP A 447 14.49 4.71 -8.80
CA ASP A 447 15.60 3.93 -8.23
C ASP A 447 16.51 4.78 -7.34
N LEU A 448 16.88 5.97 -7.84
CA LEU A 448 17.77 6.92 -7.17
C LEU A 448 17.04 8.17 -6.66
N ALA A 449 15.71 8.11 -6.54
CA ALA A 449 14.93 9.23 -6.06
C ALA A 449 15.23 9.53 -4.59
N LEU A 450 15.38 10.81 -4.25
CA LEU A 450 15.53 11.27 -2.87
C LEU A 450 14.22 11.09 -2.10
N LEU A 451 13.10 11.44 -2.75
CA LEU A 451 11.75 11.33 -2.19
C LEU A 451 10.70 11.16 -3.29
N HIS A 452 9.56 10.61 -2.89
CA HIS A 452 8.30 10.65 -3.63
C HIS A 452 7.43 11.77 -3.09
N PHE A 453 6.62 12.40 -3.94
CA PHE A 453 5.66 13.39 -3.49
C PHE A 453 4.32 13.26 -4.19
N HIS A 454 3.29 13.82 -3.56
CA HIS A 454 1.97 14.05 -4.15
C HIS A 454 1.33 15.34 -3.63
N PHE A 455 0.18 15.72 -4.19
CA PHE A 455 -0.52 16.96 -3.84
C PHE A 455 -1.88 16.70 -3.20
N HIS A 456 -2.21 17.55 -2.22
CA HIS A 456 -3.59 17.86 -1.84
C HIS A 456 -3.90 19.29 -2.33
N ALA A 457 -4.16 19.47 -3.64
CA ALA A 457 -4.35 20.80 -4.24
C ALA A 457 -5.74 21.05 -4.85
N GLN A 458 -6.75 20.26 -4.47
CA GLN A 458 -8.16 20.37 -4.89
C GLN A 458 -8.74 21.80 -4.73
N SER A 459 -8.25 22.56 -3.75
CA SER A 459 -8.57 23.98 -3.55
C SER A 459 -7.32 24.78 -3.24
N THR A 460 -7.37 26.10 -3.45
CA THR A 460 -6.32 27.03 -3.03
C THR A 460 -6.20 27.16 -1.50
N SER A 461 -7.22 26.71 -0.75
CA SER A 461 -7.19 26.64 0.71
C SER A 461 -7.68 25.28 1.21
N ASN A 462 -6.74 24.34 1.29
CA ASN A 462 -6.87 22.97 1.78
C ASN A 462 -6.24 22.77 3.16
N ARG A 463 -5.97 23.84 3.92
CA ARG A 463 -5.24 23.77 5.22
C ARG A 463 -5.79 22.70 6.17
N GLY A 464 -7.10 22.49 6.21
CA GLY A 464 -7.72 21.48 7.07
C GLY A 464 -7.26 20.04 6.77
N TYR A 465 -6.81 19.78 5.55
CA TYR A 465 -6.31 18.51 5.02
C TYR A 465 -4.77 18.46 4.92
N SER A 466 -4.04 19.34 5.63
CA SER A 466 -2.59 19.22 5.73
C SER A 466 -2.22 17.88 6.36
N GLY A 467 -1.12 17.29 5.91
CA GLY A 467 -0.66 15.97 6.33
C GLY A 467 -1.18 14.83 5.47
N PRO A 468 -0.52 13.67 5.53
CA PRO A 468 -0.90 12.48 4.77
C PRO A 468 -2.23 11.90 5.27
N SER A 469 -2.99 11.32 4.33
CA SER A 469 -4.07 10.40 4.63
C SER A 469 -3.53 9.06 5.15
N TYR A 470 -4.41 8.20 5.66
CA TYR A 470 -4.02 6.85 6.04
C TYR A 470 -3.51 6.02 4.83
N ALA A 471 -4.10 6.22 3.64
CA ALA A 471 -3.66 5.53 2.42
C ALA A 471 -2.23 5.93 2.02
N ASP A 472 -1.84 7.19 2.25
CA ASP A 472 -0.48 7.67 1.99
C ASP A 472 0.54 7.04 2.95
N LEU A 473 0.17 6.87 4.21
CA LEU A 473 1.02 6.17 5.19
C LEU A 473 1.19 4.69 4.81
N GLU A 474 0.13 4.04 4.31
CA GLU A 474 0.24 2.70 3.76
C GLU A 474 1.13 2.64 2.52
N TYR A 475 1.07 3.64 1.66
CA TYR A 475 1.98 3.79 0.51
C TYR A 475 3.44 3.87 0.99
N ALA A 476 3.76 4.75 1.93
CA ALA A 476 5.12 4.90 2.45
C ALA A 476 5.61 3.62 3.14
N ARG A 477 4.73 2.93 3.89
CA ARG A 477 5.05 1.63 4.50
C ARG A 477 5.32 0.56 3.45
N ARG A 478 4.55 0.53 2.37
CA ARG A 478 4.66 -0.47 1.30
C ARG A 478 5.92 -0.27 0.46
N TYR A 479 6.21 0.95 0.03
CA TYR A 479 7.35 1.22 -0.87
C TYR A 479 8.66 1.55 -0.13
N GLY A 480 8.58 1.81 1.18
CA GLY A 480 9.75 2.09 2.01
C GLY A 480 10.42 3.42 1.72
N ARG A 481 9.74 4.36 1.04
CA ARG A 481 10.31 5.63 0.54
C ARG A 481 10.24 6.76 1.56
N ASN A 482 11.08 7.77 1.35
CA ASN A 482 10.85 9.11 1.90
C ASN A 482 9.71 9.73 1.09
N CYS A 483 8.70 10.28 1.77
CA CYS A 483 7.54 10.86 1.11
C CYS A 483 7.23 12.27 1.63
N ILE A 484 6.68 13.11 0.75
CA ILE A 484 6.12 14.42 1.09
C ILE A 484 4.74 14.54 0.49
N VAL A 485 3.80 15.10 1.25
CA VAL A 485 2.57 15.64 0.67
C VAL A 485 2.64 17.16 0.67
N PHE A 486 2.35 17.75 -0.48
CA PHE A 486 2.25 19.19 -0.63
C PHE A 486 0.78 19.61 -0.60
N THR A 487 0.38 20.34 0.43
CA THR A 487 -1.00 20.82 0.58
C THR A 487 -1.10 22.27 0.17
N SER A 488 -2.08 22.64 -0.66
CA SER A 488 -2.34 24.06 -0.96
C SER A 488 -2.93 24.75 0.27
N ILE A 489 -2.15 25.55 1.00
CA ILE A 489 -2.59 26.14 2.27
C ILE A 489 -3.33 27.47 2.05
N ALA A 490 -2.79 28.28 1.15
CA ALA A 490 -3.32 29.55 0.70
C ALA A 490 -2.85 29.80 -0.74
N GLU A 491 -3.36 30.86 -1.37
CA GLU A 491 -2.88 31.28 -2.68
C GLU A 491 -1.36 31.49 -2.65
N GLY A 492 -0.64 30.78 -3.51
CA GLY A 492 0.81 30.89 -3.60
C GLY A 492 1.59 30.22 -2.47
N VAL A 493 0.98 29.39 -1.61
CA VAL A 493 1.67 28.75 -0.47
C VAL A 493 1.34 27.26 -0.41
N LEU A 494 2.38 26.43 -0.38
CA LEU A 494 2.27 25.00 -0.13
C LEU A 494 2.77 24.66 1.27
N GLY A 495 2.02 23.84 2.01
CA GLY A 495 2.46 23.17 3.22
C GLY A 495 3.26 21.92 2.86
N ILE A 496 4.20 21.54 3.72
CA ILE A 496 5.14 20.46 3.47
C ILE A 496 5.07 19.48 4.64
N ASP A 497 4.43 18.34 4.44
CA ASP A 497 4.35 17.30 5.44
C ASP A 497 5.18 16.09 4.99
N TYR A 498 6.29 15.84 5.66
CA TYR A 498 7.12 14.64 5.45
C TYR A 498 6.47 13.44 6.13
N TYR A 499 6.49 12.29 5.47
CA TYR A 499 6.06 11.02 6.06
C TYR A 499 6.88 9.84 5.54
N GLN A 500 6.89 8.75 6.32
CA GLN A 500 7.70 7.57 6.02
C GLN A 500 7.10 6.26 6.54
N SER A 501 7.77 5.15 6.21
CA SER A 501 7.32 3.77 6.46
C SER A 501 6.98 3.39 7.92
N ASN A 502 7.53 4.10 8.92
CA ASN A 502 7.22 3.86 10.34
C ASN A 502 6.04 4.72 10.87
N PHE A 503 5.28 5.32 9.96
CA PHE A 503 4.17 6.24 10.23
C PHE A 503 4.57 7.58 10.86
N ALA A 504 5.86 7.90 10.97
CA ALA A 504 6.27 9.24 11.39
C ALA A 504 5.80 10.26 10.36
N VAL A 505 5.18 11.33 10.86
CA VAL A 505 4.73 12.50 10.08
C VAL A 505 5.37 13.72 10.71
N ILE A 506 6.03 14.56 9.91
CA ILE A 506 6.71 15.77 10.35
C ILE A 506 6.30 16.94 9.45
N ASP A 507 5.70 17.97 10.05
CA ASP A 507 5.47 19.24 9.37
C ASP A 507 6.80 19.99 9.23
N LEU A 508 7.25 20.14 7.98
CA LEU A 508 8.49 20.86 7.61
C LEU A 508 8.22 22.34 7.30
N GLY A 509 6.99 22.81 7.51
CA GLY A 509 6.53 24.17 7.36
C GLY A 509 5.88 24.47 6.01
N GLN A 510 6.08 25.69 5.53
CA GLN A 510 5.49 26.19 4.29
C GLN A 510 6.56 26.67 3.32
N ILE A 511 6.30 26.50 2.02
CA ILE A 511 7.09 27.05 0.93
C ILE A 511 6.25 28.01 0.09
N PRO A 512 6.68 29.28 -0.08
CA PRO A 512 6.02 30.19 -0.99
C PRO A 512 6.33 29.77 -2.43
N GLN A 513 5.30 29.70 -3.25
CA GLN A 513 5.40 29.38 -4.69
C GLN A 513 6.13 30.47 -5.49
N ASN A 514 6.24 31.68 -4.92
CA ASN A 514 6.98 32.81 -5.50
C ASN A 514 7.86 33.48 -4.44
N PRO A 515 9.10 33.01 -4.21
CA PRO A 515 9.96 33.51 -3.15
C PRO A 515 10.39 34.98 -3.32
N SER A 516 10.27 35.55 -4.53
CA SER A 516 10.57 36.94 -4.85
C SER A 516 9.50 37.97 -4.42
N LYS A 517 8.36 37.52 -3.88
CA LYS A 517 7.26 38.38 -3.38
C LYS A 517 7.21 38.48 -1.85
N LYS A 518 8.33 38.24 -1.14
CA LYS A 518 8.40 38.45 0.31
C LYS A 518 8.50 39.92 0.68
#